data_AF-A0A834J290-F1
#
_entry.id   AF-A0A834J290-F1
#
_cell.length_a   1.000
_cell.length_b   1.000
_cell.length_c   1.000
_cell.angle_alpha   90.00
_cell.angle_beta   90.00
_cell.angle_gamma   90.00
#
_symmetry.space_group_name_H-M   'P 1'
#
loop_
_entity.id
_entity.type
_entity.pdbx_description
1 polymer ?
#
loop_
_entity_poly.entity_id
_entity_poly.type
_entity_poly.pdbx_seq_one_letter_code
_entity_poly.pdbx_strand_id
1 'polypeptide(L)'
;MARVWSSTRVSLDIFVVCVLFFSFTESISFNHKGTSRPRLKPTAEPIGGSLSTTVKPAKDNSGVAIYRFINRKTDTTCILLKTDGVVEVKFKLHGLDEQADSFIPENAVVTGNCAKEDTVKMTLGWGGYGLDLTFDKTPGGDHWYLSNVELTVSIDVPQFHGIKTRDNTIKLYSSKMLIPTPVGKSYLCNEVDIPLETDEADHPPKDVRGTLLLRLLQVQAFMYRSENFSTPFECKSQRSFRSETAPIAVGSTLAIAALATVTGYGVFRYFKVKNVQYNTME
;
A
#
# COMPACT_ATOMS: atom_id res chain seq x y z
N MET A 1 -18.13 71.96 -9.62
CA MET A 1 -17.01 71.06 -9.30
C MET A 1 -17.30 70.35 -7.98
N ALA A 2 -17.80 69.10 -7.99
CA ALA A 2 -17.87 68.23 -6.80
C ALA A 2 -18.45 66.84 -7.15
N ARG A 3 -17.77 66.02 -7.97
CA ARG A 3 -18.09 64.57 -8.13
C ARG A 3 -16.85 63.80 -8.58
N VAL A 4 -15.81 63.72 -7.73
CA VAL A 4 -14.64 62.86 -8.01
C VAL A 4 -14.21 62.00 -6.80
N TRP A 5 -14.86 62.14 -5.63
CA TRP A 5 -14.33 61.56 -4.37
C TRP A 5 -14.96 60.24 -3.90
N SER A 6 -15.91 59.65 -4.64
CA SER A 6 -16.59 58.41 -4.22
C SER A 6 -16.05 57.13 -4.86
N SER A 7 -15.29 57.21 -5.97
CA SER A 7 -14.85 56.03 -6.72
C SER A 7 -13.54 55.41 -6.20
N THR A 8 -12.75 56.17 -5.43
CA THR A 8 -11.43 55.76 -4.93
C THR A 8 -11.47 54.92 -3.67
N ARG A 9 -12.51 55.04 -2.82
CA ARG A 9 -12.64 54.20 -1.61
C ARG A 9 -13.01 52.74 -1.92
N VAL A 10 -13.95 52.52 -2.85
CA VAL A 10 -14.40 51.17 -3.22
C VAL A 10 -13.29 50.33 -3.87
N SER A 11 -12.39 50.98 -4.63
CA SER A 11 -11.23 50.27 -5.23
C SER A 11 -10.16 49.90 -4.20
N LEU A 12 -10.08 50.61 -3.07
CA LEU A 12 -9.09 50.36 -2.03
C LEU A 12 -9.52 49.17 -1.15
N ASP A 13 -10.81 49.08 -0.79
CA ASP A 13 -11.34 47.99 0.05
C ASP A 13 -11.30 46.63 -0.68
N ILE A 14 -11.54 46.59 -2.00
CA ILE A 14 -11.42 45.36 -2.81
C ILE A 14 -9.96 44.89 -2.91
N PHE A 15 -9.01 45.84 -3.00
CA PHE A 15 -7.58 45.51 -3.04
C PHE A 15 -7.09 44.92 -1.71
N VAL A 16 -7.57 45.46 -0.58
CA VAL A 16 -7.23 44.97 0.77
C VAL A 16 -7.78 43.55 1.01
N VAL A 17 -8.98 43.24 0.51
CA VAL A 17 -9.55 41.88 0.63
C VAL A 17 -8.78 40.88 -0.24
N CYS A 18 -8.34 41.24 -1.46
CA CYS A 18 -7.53 40.37 -2.31
C CYS A 18 -6.13 40.10 -1.74
N VAL A 19 -5.47 41.08 -1.11
CA VAL A 19 -4.12 40.87 -0.52
C VAL A 19 -4.16 39.96 0.72
N LEU A 20 -5.25 39.99 1.51
CA LEU A 20 -5.39 39.10 2.66
C LEU A 20 -5.62 37.63 2.28
N PHE A 21 -6.23 37.35 1.12
CA PHE A 21 -6.41 35.97 0.64
C PHE A 21 -5.14 35.36 0.01
N PHE A 22 -4.23 36.17 -0.54
CA PHE A 22 -2.97 35.69 -1.11
C PHE A 22 -1.87 35.42 -0.07
N SER A 23 -2.05 35.86 1.18
CA SER A 23 -1.01 35.77 2.22
C SER A 23 -0.96 34.42 2.96
N PHE A 24 -1.83 33.46 2.64
CA PHE A 24 -1.93 32.17 3.36
C PHE A 24 -1.41 30.94 2.59
N THR A 25 -0.82 31.08 1.39
CA THR A 25 -0.42 29.91 0.57
C THR A 25 1.09 29.62 0.49
N GLU A 26 1.95 30.34 1.20
CA GLU A 26 3.40 30.03 1.19
C GLU A 26 3.92 29.66 2.57
N SER A 27 3.89 28.36 2.92
CA SER A 27 4.91 27.72 3.76
C SER A 27 4.65 26.23 3.97
N ILE A 28 4.84 25.41 2.92
CA ILE A 28 5.21 24.00 3.09
C ILE A 28 6.38 23.71 2.14
N SER A 29 7.60 24.05 2.59
CA SER A 29 8.84 23.67 1.92
C SER A 29 9.37 22.41 2.58
N PHE A 30 9.27 21.27 1.89
CA PHE A 30 9.84 20.00 2.33
C PHE A 30 11.24 19.84 1.71
N ASN A 31 12.28 20.12 2.48
CA ASN A 31 13.68 19.94 2.09
C ASN A 31 14.05 18.45 2.12
N HIS A 32 14.15 17.83 0.94
CA HIS A 32 14.75 16.51 0.78
C HIS A 32 16.29 16.67 0.71
N LYS A 33 16.99 16.33 1.80
CA LYS A 33 18.46 16.18 1.78
C LYS A 33 18.83 14.73 1.44
N GLY A 34 19.65 14.58 0.39
CA GLY A 34 20.10 13.31 -0.17
C GLY A 34 21.04 12.52 0.74
N THR A 35 21.05 11.20 0.52
CA THR A 35 21.87 10.23 1.23
C THR A 35 23.18 9.95 0.46
N SER A 36 24.32 9.95 1.15
CA SER A 36 25.58 9.43 0.62
C SER A 36 25.82 8.01 1.15
N ARG A 37 25.99 7.04 0.24
CA ARG A 37 26.36 5.65 0.52
C ARG A 37 27.84 5.53 0.93
N PRO A 38 28.21 4.45 1.66
CA PRO A 38 29.28 3.60 1.15
C PRO A 38 29.05 2.08 1.30
N ARG A 39 29.26 1.41 0.15
CA ARG A 39 29.81 0.08 -0.20
C ARG A 39 29.97 -1.05 0.85
N LEU A 40 29.33 -2.19 0.53
CA LEU A 40 29.44 -3.53 1.11
C LEU A 40 30.78 -4.26 0.82
N LYS A 41 31.12 -5.25 1.65
CA LYS A 41 31.96 -6.42 1.31
C LYS A 41 31.25 -7.74 1.71
N PRO A 42 31.27 -8.78 0.87
CA PRO A 42 30.54 -10.05 1.09
C PRO A 42 31.46 -11.14 1.65
N THR A 43 30.93 -12.10 2.43
CA THR A 43 31.54 -13.43 2.61
C THR A 43 30.52 -14.50 3.03
N ALA A 44 30.34 -15.47 2.13
CA ALA A 44 30.09 -16.91 2.23
C ALA A 44 29.08 -17.55 3.22
N GLU A 45 28.29 -18.47 2.65
CA GLU A 45 27.37 -19.47 3.24
C GLU A 45 28.09 -20.47 4.17
N PRO A 46 27.37 -21.24 5.03
CA PRO A 46 26.70 -22.46 4.57
C PRO A 46 25.32 -22.78 5.20
N ILE A 47 24.42 -23.23 4.32
CA ILE A 47 23.49 -24.38 4.37
C ILE A 47 23.35 -25.13 5.71
N GLY A 48 22.09 -25.35 6.15
CA GLY A 48 21.71 -26.61 6.79
C GLY A 48 20.65 -26.57 7.91
N GLY A 49 19.47 -27.14 7.63
CA GLY A 49 18.72 -27.97 8.60
C GLY A 49 17.36 -27.44 9.09
N SER A 50 16.28 -28.09 8.62
CA SER A 50 14.84 -27.80 8.78
C SER A 50 14.13 -28.69 9.82
N LEU A 51 13.28 -28.12 10.70
CA LEU A 51 12.13 -28.76 11.40
C LEU A 51 11.05 -27.69 11.48
N SER A 52 9.90 -28.03 10.92
CA SER A 52 8.65 -27.30 10.99
C SER A 52 7.92 -27.67 12.30
N THR A 53 7.35 -26.70 13.00
CA THR A 53 6.39 -26.96 14.08
C THR A 53 5.12 -26.17 13.79
N THR A 54 4.11 -26.84 13.23
CA THR A 54 2.75 -26.33 13.11
C THR A 54 2.12 -26.38 14.50
N VAL A 55 2.04 -25.24 15.19
CA VAL A 55 1.25 -25.11 16.42
C VAL A 55 -0.20 -24.97 16.02
N LYS A 56 -1.02 -26.00 16.26
CA LYS A 56 -2.49 -25.91 16.14
C LYS A 56 -3.00 -24.87 17.14
N PRO A 57 -3.66 -23.77 16.72
CA PRO A 57 -4.40 -22.94 17.64
C PRO A 57 -5.66 -23.68 18.12
N ALA A 58 -6.08 -23.38 19.34
CA ALA A 58 -7.32 -23.86 19.92
C ALA A 58 -8.51 -23.44 19.05
N LYS A 59 -9.48 -24.35 18.95
CA LYS A 59 -10.71 -24.30 18.17
C LYS A 59 -11.50 -23.01 18.45
N ASP A 60 -11.27 -21.98 17.64
CA ASP A 60 -12.15 -20.82 17.52
C ASP A 60 -12.41 -20.60 16.02
N ASN A 61 -13.69 -20.69 15.63
CA ASN A 61 -14.20 -20.84 14.25
C ASN A 61 -14.01 -19.59 13.38
N SER A 62 -12.84 -18.96 13.38
CA SER A 62 -12.61 -17.69 12.66
C SER A 62 -12.12 -17.85 11.22
N GLY A 63 -11.78 -19.06 10.75
CA GLY A 63 -11.27 -19.28 9.39
C GLY A 63 -9.90 -18.61 9.13
N VAL A 64 -9.25 -18.09 10.17
CA VAL A 64 -7.94 -17.42 10.09
C VAL A 64 -6.86 -18.36 10.60
N ALA A 65 -5.89 -18.68 9.73
CA ALA A 65 -4.77 -19.53 10.07
C ALA A 65 -3.65 -18.73 10.77
N ILE A 66 -2.92 -19.40 11.68
CA ILE A 66 -1.74 -18.83 12.35
C ILE A 66 -0.52 -19.65 11.97
N TYR A 67 0.45 -18.98 11.37
CA TYR A 67 1.73 -19.53 10.95
C TYR A 67 2.85 -18.94 11.80
N ARG A 68 3.69 -19.81 12.34
CA ARG A 68 4.80 -19.43 13.22
C ARG A 68 6.09 -20.03 12.70
N PHE A 69 7.11 -19.20 12.51
CA PHE A 69 8.47 -19.66 12.27
C PHE A 69 9.34 -19.45 13.51
N ILE A 70 9.93 -20.54 14.00
CA ILE A 70 10.80 -20.58 15.19
C ILE A 70 12.24 -20.80 14.74
N ASN A 71 13.16 -19.97 15.23
CA ASN A 71 14.58 -20.15 14.95
C ASN A 71 15.15 -21.27 15.83
N ARG A 72 15.56 -22.37 15.20
CA ARG A 72 16.12 -23.56 15.88
C ARG A 72 17.32 -23.28 16.79
N LYS A 73 18.11 -22.23 16.51
CA LYS A 73 19.31 -21.92 17.29
C LYS A 73 18.99 -21.23 18.61
N THR A 74 17.93 -20.42 18.63
CA THR A 74 17.57 -19.57 19.77
C THR A 74 16.28 -20.02 20.45
N ASP A 75 15.55 -20.96 19.83
CA ASP A 75 14.22 -21.42 20.22
C ASP A 75 13.20 -20.27 20.37
N THR A 76 13.44 -19.16 19.67
CA THR A 76 12.57 -17.98 19.73
C THR A 76 11.71 -17.89 18.48
N THR A 77 10.46 -17.46 18.66
CA THR A 77 9.59 -17.10 17.54
C THR A 77 10.22 -15.92 16.82
N CYS A 78 10.43 -16.05 15.52
CA CYS A 78 11.05 -15.02 14.70
C CYS A 78 10.03 -14.27 13.85
N ILE A 79 9.12 -15.01 13.21
CA ILE A 79 8.06 -14.46 12.37
C ILE A 79 6.75 -15.10 12.80
N LEU A 80 5.74 -14.26 13.01
CA LEU A 80 4.38 -14.68 13.31
C LEU A 80 3.45 -14.03 12.29
N LEU A 81 2.67 -14.86 11.61
CA LEU A 81 1.72 -14.47 10.58
C LEU A 81 0.36 -15.06 10.92
N LYS A 82 -0.67 -14.23 10.96
CA LYS A 82 -2.06 -14.64 11.12
C LYS A 82 -2.82 -14.06 9.94
N THR A 83 -3.42 -14.90 9.10
CA THR A 83 -4.15 -14.44 7.92
C THR A 83 -5.05 -15.54 7.37
N ASP A 84 -6.11 -15.12 6.72
CA ASP A 84 -6.88 -15.95 5.79
C ASP A 84 -6.45 -15.56 4.37
N GLY A 85 -5.61 -16.40 3.77
CA GLY A 85 -4.92 -16.11 2.51
C GLY A 85 -5.49 -16.91 1.36
N VAL A 86 -5.67 -16.24 0.22
CA VAL A 86 -6.02 -16.85 -1.06
C VAL A 86 -4.99 -16.44 -2.11
N VAL A 87 -4.54 -17.40 -2.88
CA VAL A 87 -3.71 -17.19 -4.05
C VAL A 87 -4.58 -17.36 -5.29
N GLU A 88 -4.64 -16.34 -6.12
CA GLU A 88 -5.29 -16.38 -7.43
C GLU A 88 -4.22 -16.35 -8.52
N VAL A 89 -4.25 -17.29 -9.44
CA VAL A 89 -3.36 -17.32 -10.61
C VAL A 89 -4.22 -17.29 -11.87
N LYS A 90 -4.05 -16.24 -12.68
CA LYS A 90 -4.73 -16.03 -13.95
C LYS A 90 -3.78 -16.36 -15.08
N PHE A 91 -4.23 -17.16 -16.04
CA PHE A 91 -3.42 -17.62 -17.17
C PHE A 91 -4.28 -17.85 -18.41
N LYS A 92 -3.63 -18.00 -19.57
CA LYS A 92 -4.30 -18.32 -20.83
C LYS A 92 -4.11 -19.77 -21.22
N LEU A 93 -5.21 -20.49 -21.40
CA LEU A 93 -5.24 -21.86 -21.90
C LEU A 93 -6.02 -21.92 -23.22
N HIS A 94 -5.39 -22.40 -24.29
CA HIS A 94 -5.99 -22.48 -25.63
C HIS A 94 -6.63 -21.17 -26.15
N GLY A 95 -6.16 -20.00 -25.67
CA GLY A 95 -6.69 -18.69 -26.04
C GLY A 95 -7.86 -18.19 -25.18
N LEU A 96 -8.25 -18.96 -24.14
CA LEU A 96 -9.24 -18.57 -23.13
C LEU A 96 -8.53 -18.16 -21.84
N ASP A 97 -9.07 -17.14 -21.17
CA ASP A 97 -8.60 -16.73 -19.84
C ASP A 97 -9.16 -17.69 -18.79
N GLU A 98 -8.27 -18.34 -18.06
CA GLU A 98 -8.60 -19.23 -16.94
C GLU A 98 -8.03 -18.67 -15.63
N GLN A 99 -8.64 -19.08 -14.53
CA GLN A 99 -8.27 -18.67 -13.18
C GLN A 99 -8.23 -19.89 -12.26
N ALA A 100 -7.12 -20.02 -11.53
CA ALA A 100 -6.90 -21.05 -10.54
C ALA A 100 -6.72 -20.41 -9.16
N ASP A 101 -7.60 -20.76 -8.23
CA ASP A 101 -7.58 -20.24 -6.87
C ASP A 101 -7.19 -21.35 -5.89
N SER A 102 -6.38 -20.98 -4.90
CA SER A 102 -5.91 -21.89 -3.85
C SER A 102 -5.88 -21.16 -2.51
N PHE A 103 -6.58 -21.73 -1.52
CA PHE A 103 -6.55 -21.25 -0.14
C PHE A 103 -5.26 -21.72 0.54
N ILE A 104 -4.66 -20.86 1.35
CA ILE A 104 -3.52 -21.26 2.20
C ILE A 104 -4.08 -22.03 3.40
N PRO A 105 -3.80 -23.34 3.52
CA PRO A 105 -4.41 -24.16 4.55
C PRO A 105 -3.70 -24.00 5.89
N GLU A 106 -4.44 -24.18 6.99
CA GLU A 106 -3.90 -24.09 8.36
C GLU A 106 -2.71 -25.04 8.61
N ASN A 107 -2.64 -26.17 7.92
CA ASN A 107 -1.58 -27.16 8.02
C ASN A 107 -0.45 -26.98 6.99
N ALA A 108 -0.28 -25.79 6.42
CA ALA A 108 0.85 -25.49 5.54
C ALA A 108 2.19 -25.71 6.25
N VAL A 109 3.18 -26.19 5.49
CA VAL A 109 4.54 -26.40 5.97
C VAL A 109 5.23 -25.05 6.09
N VAL A 110 5.53 -24.64 7.31
CA VAL A 110 6.24 -23.39 7.59
C VAL A 110 7.74 -23.66 7.68
N THR A 111 8.53 -22.99 6.85
CA THR A 111 9.99 -22.92 6.92
C THR A 111 10.46 -21.47 6.84
N GLY A 112 11.76 -21.21 6.98
CA GLY A 112 12.26 -19.83 7.00
C GLY A 112 13.71 -19.72 7.42
N ASN A 113 14.19 -18.48 7.50
CA ASN A 113 15.54 -18.15 7.94
C ASN A 113 15.55 -16.83 8.71
N CYS A 114 16.13 -16.86 9.91
CA CYS A 114 16.29 -15.70 10.78
C CYS A 114 17.73 -15.52 11.27
N ALA A 115 18.70 -15.98 10.49
CA ALA A 115 20.11 -15.86 10.83
C ALA A 115 20.65 -14.43 10.70
N LYS A 116 20.04 -13.61 9.85
CA LYS A 116 20.44 -12.21 9.64
C LYS A 116 19.56 -11.29 10.46
N GLU A 117 20.17 -10.27 11.07
CA GLU A 117 19.44 -9.30 11.89
C GLU A 117 18.57 -8.35 11.07
N ASP A 118 18.94 -8.12 9.82
CA ASP A 118 18.30 -7.15 8.93
C ASP A 118 17.33 -7.77 7.93
N THR A 119 17.46 -9.07 7.64
CA THR A 119 16.64 -9.79 6.66
C THR A 119 16.16 -11.10 7.25
N VAL A 120 14.85 -11.33 7.25
CA VAL A 120 14.25 -12.60 7.66
C VAL A 120 13.31 -13.11 6.59
N LYS A 121 13.31 -14.43 6.36
CA LYS A 121 12.49 -15.09 5.34
C LYS A 121 11.54 -16.10 5.99
N MET A 122 10.31 -16.15 5.51
CA MET A 122 9.31 -17.15 5.85
C MET A 122 8.79 -17.80 4.58
N THR A 123 8.63 -19.11 4.59
CA THR A 123 8.18 -19.91 3.45
C THR A 123 7.01 -20.78 3.89
N LEU A 124 5.89 -20.69 3.18
CA LEU A 124 4.69 -21.51 3.38
C LEU A 124 4.55 -22.47 2.20
N GLY A 125 4.57 -23.78 2.45
CA GLY A 125 4.40 -24.81 1.42
C GLY A 125 3.11 -25.61 1.60
N TRP A 126 2.30 -25.74 0.55
CA TRP A 126 1.09 -26.57 0.55
C TRP A 126 0.70 -27.00 -0.85
N GLY A 127 0.26 -28.24 -1.05
CA GLY A 127 -0.45 -28.67 -2.27
C GLY A 127 0.18 -28.31 -3.62
N GLY A 128 1.52 -28.25 -3.72
CA GLY A 128 2.24 -27.83 -4.94
C GLY A 128 2.51 -26.32 -5.06
N TYR A 129 2.11 -25.53 -4.07
CA TYR A 129 2.38 -24.10 -3.92
C TYR A 129 3.48 -23.87 -2.86
N GLY A 130 4.34 -22.89 -3.12
CA GLY A 130 5.32 -22.37 -2.18
C GLY A 130 5.25 -20.85 -2.17
N LEU A 131 4.91 -20.25 -1.03
CA LEU A 131 4.88 -18.81 -0.84
C LEU A 131 6.04 -18.37 0.05
N ASP A 132 6.93 -17.59 -0.53
CA ASP A 132 8.13 -17.03 0.07
C ASP A 132 7.92 -15.55 0.38
N LEU A 133 7.98 -15.20 1.66
CA LEU A 133 7.87 -13.84 2.19
C LEU A 133 9.21 -13.42 2.77
N THR A 134 9.79 -12.36 2.21
CA THR A 134 11.05 -11.79 2.69
C THR A 134 10.80 -10.43 3.34
N PHE A 135 11.25 -10.28 4.58
CA PHE A 135 11.12 -9.05 5.35
C PHE A 135 12.49 -8.45 5.58
N ASP A 136 12.62 -7.15 5.32
CA ASP A 136 13.84 -6.39 5.51
C ASP A 136 13.62 -5.22 6.46
N LYS A 137 14.67 -4.84 7.19
CA LYS A 137 14.71 -3.59 7.95
C LYS A 137 15.15 -2.43 7.06
N THR A 138 14.58 -1.26 7.30
CA THR A 138 15.07 -0.02 6.68
C THR A 138 16.46 0.32 7.21
N PRO A 139 17.33 0.94 6.40
CA PRO A 139 18.62 1.45 6.88
C PRO A 139 18.38 2.48 7.99
N GLY A 140 18.78 2.14 9.22
CA GLY A 140 18.44 2.88 10.44
C GLY A 140 17.72 2.03 11.49
N GLY A 141 17.10 0.91 11.09
CA GLY A 141 16.52 -0.08 11.99
C GLY A 141 15.18 0.30 12.63
N ASP A 142 14.59 1.44 12.24
CA ASP A 142 13.34 1.93 12.85
C ASP A 142 12.09 1.20 12.32
N HIS A 143 12.10 0.81 11.06
CA HIS A 143 11.00 0.15 10.38
C HIS A 143 11.46 -1.16 9.73
N TRP A 144 10.52 -2.08 9.57
CA TRP A 144 10.64 -3.23 8.70
C TRP A 144 9.54 -3.21 7.65
N TYR A 145 9.76 -3.90 6.54
CA TYR A 145 8.83 -3.99 5.42
C TYR A 145 8.94 -5.35 4.75
N LEU A 146 7.89 -5.74 4.04
CA LEU A 146 7.89 -6.90 3.15
C LEU A 146 8.57 -6.46 1.84
N SER A 147 9.74 -7.02 1.56
CA SER A 147 10.60 -6.62 0.43
C SER A 147 10.38 -7.45 -0.82
N ASN A 148 10.12 -8.74 -0.65
CA ASN A 148 9.84 -9.65 -1.74
C ASN A 148 8.76 -10.65 -1.33
N VAL A 149 7.80 -10.83 -2.23
CA VAL A 149 6.83 -11.92 -2.22
C VAL A 149 7.08 -12.77 -3.45
N GLU A 150 7.40 -14.04 -3.26
CA GLU A 150 7.61 -15.00 -4.33
C GLU A 150 6.62 -16.15 -4.17
N LEU A 151 5.87 -16.44 -5.22
CA LEU A 151 4.95 -17.56 -5.30
C LEU A 151 5.48 -18.53 -6.35
N THR A 152 5.81 -19.74 -5.93
CA THR A 152 6.14 -20.85 -6.80
C THR A 152 4.98 -21.81 -6.86
N VAL A 153 4.59 -22.22 -8.07
CA VAL A 153 3.48 -23.12 -8.32
C VAL A 153 3.95 -24.28 -9.19
N SER A 154 3.69 -25.51 -8.78
CA SER A 154 3.94 -26.71 -9.61
C SER A 154 2.83 -26.91 -10.64
N ILE A 155 3.21 -27.32 -11.85
CA ILE A 155 2.28 -27.65 -12.93
C ILE A 155 1.58 -28.99 -12.70
N ASP A 156 2.10 -29.83 -11.79
CA ASP A 156 1.47 -31.10 -11.42
C ASP A 156 0.12 -30.91 -10.69
N VAL A 157 -0.22 -29.68 -10.32
CA VAL A 157 -1.53 -29.37 -9.74
C VAL A 157 -2.59 -29.46 -10.86
N PRO A 158 -3.72 -30.15 -10.63
CA PRO A 158 -4.73 -30.39 -11.66
C PRO A 158 -5.25 -29.13 -12.38
N GLN A 159 -5.25 -27.98 -11.70
CA GLN A 159 -5.68 -26.70 -12.23
C GLN A 159 -4.77 -26.14 -13.33
N PHE A 160 -3.50 -26.57 -13.39
CA PHE A 160 -2.53 -26.11 -14.39
C PHE A 160 -2.21 -27.18 -15.43
N HIS A 161 -2.93 -28.30 -15.43
CA HIS A 161 -2.82 -29.33 -16.45
C HIS A 161 -3.14 -28.74 -17.83
N GLY A 162 -2.12 -28.65 -18.70
CA GLY A 162 -2.24 -28.08 -20.03
C GLY A 162 -1.27 -26.93 -20.29
N ILE A 163 -0.71 -26.33 -19.23
CA ILE A 163 0.39 -25.38 -19.35
C ILE A 163 1.68 -26.15 -19.58
N LYS A 164 2.45 -25.77 -20.61
CA LYS A 164 3.80 -26.30 -20.87
C LYS A 164 4.82 -25.24 -20.48
N THR A 165 5.60 -25.49 -19.43
CA THR A 165 6.81 -24.71 -19.11
C THR A 165 8.05 -25.59 -19.18
N ARG A 166 9.22 -24.97 -19.15
CA ARG A 166 10.51 -25.66 -19.21
C ARG A 166 10.85 -26.39 -17.91
N ASP A 167 10.53 -25.75 -16.78
CA ASP A 167 10.97 -26.17 -15.45
C ASP A 167 9.86 -26.80 -14.60
N ASN A 168 8.71 -27.12 -15.21
CA ASN A 168 7.50 -27.65 -14.55
C ASN A 168 6.97 -26.82 -13.37
N THR A 169 7.49 -25.61 -13.18
CA THR A 169 7.08 -24.65 -12.17
C THR A 169 6.83 -23.29 -12.78
N ILE A 170 5.94 -22.53 -12.17
CA ILE A 170 5.65 -21.13 -12.50
C ILE A 170 6.06 -20.31 -11.29
N LYS A 171 6.83 -19.26 -11.51
CA LYS A 171 7.26 -18.33 -10.46
C LYS A 171 6.70 -16.94 -10.71
N LEU A 172 6.15 -16.36 -9.66
CA LEU A 172 5.47 -15.08 -9.63
C LEU A 172 6.05 -14.25 -8.49
N TYR A 173 6.43 -13.01 -8.76
CA TYR A 173 7.16 -12.17 -7.82
C TYR A 173 6.49 -10.82 -7.63
N SER A 174 6.68 -10.23 -6.46
CA SER A 174 6.37 -8.82 -6.18
C SER A 174 7.48 -8.23 -5.32
N SER A 175 8.34 -7.43 -5.94
CA SER A 175 9.52 -6.83 -5.31
C SER A 175 9.27 -5.39 -4.81
N LYS A 176 8.01 -5.07 -4.49
CA LYS A 176 7.62 -3.74 -4.00
C LYS A 176 7.84 -3.69 -2.49
N MET A 177 8.19 -2.51 -1.97
CA MET A 177 8.22 -2.26 -0.53
C MET A 177 6.78 -2.21 -0.01
N LEU A 178 6.32 -3.31 0.59
CA LEU A 178 4.97 -3.49 1.08
C LEU A 178 4.95 -3.46 2.61
N ILE A 179 3.83 -3.04 3.21
CA ILE A 179 3.57 -3.20 4.65
C ILE A 179 4.67 -2.55 5.54
N PRO A 180 4.96 -1.24 5.38
CA PRO A 180 5.95 -0.58 6.24
C PRO A 180 5.43 -0.52 7.68
N THR A 181 6.20 -1.07 8.62
CA THR A 181 5.79 -1.25 10.01
C THR A 181 6.93 -0.90 10.95
N PRO A 182 6.72 -0.15 12.04
CA PRO A 182 7.76 0.08 13.05
C PRO A 182 8.25 -1.22 13.69
N VAL A 183 9.55 -1.30 13.99
CA VAL A 183 10.11 -2.45 14.71
C VAL A 183 9.49 -2.57 16.10
N GLY A 184 9.16 -3.79 16.51
CA GLY A 184 8.49 -4.08 17.79
C GLY A 184 6.96 -3.86 17.78
N LYS A 185 6.36 -3.57 16.62
CA LYS A 185 4.91 -3.53 16.39
C LYS A 185 4.48 -4.64 15.44
N SER A 186 3.23 -5.10 15.54
CA SER A 186 2.63 -6.01 14.54
C SER A 186 1.83 -5.20 13.53
N TYR A 187 1.95 -5.48 12.25
CA TYR A 187 1.06 -4.91 11.26
C TYR A 187 -0.32 -5.55 11.35
N LEU A 188 -1.39 -4.77 11.28
CA LEU A 188 -2.78 -5.25 11.27
C LEU A 188 -3.55 -4.62 10.13
N CYS A 189 -4.18 -5.42 9.27
CA CYS A 189 -5.00 -4.95 8.17
C CYS A 189 -6.16 -5.92 7.88
N ASN A 190 -7.30 -5.39 7.46
CA ASN A 190 -8.46 -6.22 7.14
C ASN A 190 -8.29 -6.97 5.82
N GLU A 191 -7.66 -6.34 4.83
CA GLU A 191 -7.52 -6.85 3.47
C GLU A 191 -6.29 -6.22 2.81
N VAL A 192 -5.43 -7.05 2.22
CA VAL A 192 -4.25 -6.63 1.48
C VAL A 192 -4.15 -7.44 0.20
N ASP A 193 -4.12 -6.73 -0.93
CA ASP A 193 -4.03 -7.33 -2.25
C ASP A 193 -2.65 -7.05 -2.83
N ILE A 194 -1.89 -8.11 -3.09
CA ILE A 194 -0.53 -8.01 -3.60
C ILE A 194 -0.52 -8.58 -5.03
N PRO A 195 -0.41 -7.73 -6.07
CA PRO A 195 -0.24 -8.22 -7.42
C PRO A 195 1.16 -8.84 -7.59
N LEU A 196 1.19 -10.02 -8.19
CA LEU A 196 2.39 -10.79 -8.50
C LEU A 196 2.57 -10.86 -10.02
N GLU A 197 3.79 -10.62 -10.48
CA GLU A 197 4.16 -10.58 -11.90
C GLU A 197 5.25 -11.61 -12.18
N THR A 198 5.32 -12.11 -13.41
CA THR A 198 6.40 -13.01 -13.84
C THR A 198 7.59 -12.22 -14.32
N ASP A 199 8.81 -12.68 -14.03
CA ASP A 199 10.03 -12.14 -14.64
C ASP A 199 10.29 -12.82 -16.00
N GLU A 200 10.73 -12.05 -17.00
CA GLU A 200 11.11 -12.57 -18.32
C GLU A 200 12.30 -13.55 -18.24
N ALA A 201 13.18 -13.38 -17.24
CA ALA A 201 14.35 -14.24 -17.03
C ALA A 201 13.97 -15.71 -16.79
N ASP A 202 12.83 -15.95 -16.15
CA ASP A 202 12.32 -17.29 -15.81
C ASP A 202 11.54 -17.95 -16.96
N HIS A 203 11.53 -17.34 -18.15
CA HIS A 203 10.84 -17.83 -19.35
C HIS A 203 9.38 -18.28 -19.07
N PRO A 204 8.54 -17.41 -18.49
CA PRO A 204 7.21 -17.76 -18.06
C PRO A 204 6.29 -18.07 -19.25
N PRO A 205 5.21 -18.84 -19.03
CA PRO A 205 4.13 -18.93 -20.01
C PRO A 205 3.53 -17.54 -20.27
N LYS A 206 3.06 -17.32 -21.51
CA LYS A 206 2.53 -16.00 -21.91
C LYS A 206 1.32 -15.62 -21.07
N ASP A 207 1.33 -14.39 -20.55
CA ASP A 207 0.21 -13.71 -19.87
C ASP A 207 -0.25 -14.36 -18.55
N VAL A 208 0.68 -14.92 -17.79
CA VAL A 208 0.40 -15.38 -16.42
C VAL A 208 0.53 -14.23 -15.43
N ARG A 209 -0.47 -14.08 -14.56
CA ARG A 209 -0.50 -13.07 -13.49
C ARG A 209 -0.99 -13.71 -12.20
N GLY A 210 -0.43 -13.28 -11.08
CA GLY A 210 -0.88 -13.72 -9.76
C GLY A 210 -1.46 -12.56 -8.96
N THR A 211 -2.37 -12.88 -8.05
CA THR A 211 -2.79 -11.99 -6.99
C THR A 211 -2.75 -12.77 -5.68
N LEU A 212 -2.08 -12.22 -4.68
CA LEU A 212 -2.12 -12.73 -3.32
C LEU A 212 -3.09 -11.85 -2.51
N LEU A 213 -4.19 -12.45 -2.06
CA LEU A 213 -5.21 -11.81 -1.26
C LEU A 213 -5.05 -12.26 0.19
N LEU A 214 -4.72 -11.32 1.08
CA LEU A 214 -4.53 -11.58 2.51
C LEU A 214 -5.62 -10.88 3.31
N ARG A 215 -6.57 -11.66 3.82
CA ARG A 215 -7.65 -11.17 4.68
C ARG A 215 -7.25 -11.32 6.15
N LEU A 216 -7.76 -10.40 6.98
CA LEU A 216 -7.51 -10.33 8.42
C LEU A 216 -6.01 -10.50 8.74
N LEU A 217 -5.19 -9.83 7.95
CA LEU A 217 -3.73 -9.93 8.00
C LEU A 217 -3.22 -9.28 9.30
N GLN A 218 -2.60 -10.10 10.13
CA GLN A 218 -1.78 -9.64 11.24
C GLN A 218 -0.40 -10.30 11.15
N VAL A 219 0.65 -9.50 10.96
CA VAL A 219 2.00 -10.02 10.76
C VAL A 219 3.02 -9.25 11.59
N GLN A 220 3.96 -9.99 12.17
CA GLN A 220 5.09 -9.43 12.90
C GLN A 220 6.36 -10.17 12.54
N ALA A 221 7.32 -9.45 11.98
CA ALA A 221 8.67 -9.92 11.73
C ALA A 221 9.63 -9.48 12.85
N PHE A 222 10.83 -10.05 12.87
CA PHE A 222 11.91 -9.71 13.80
C PHE A 222 11.51 -9.82 15.29
N MET A 223 10.82 -10.90 15.64
CA MET A 223 10.49 -11.22 17.02
C MET A 223 11.70 -11.86 17.71
N TYR A 224 12.04 -11.39 18.91
CA TYR A 224 13.20 -11.90 19.68
C TYR A 224 12.83 -12.44 21.05
N ARG A 225 11.74 -11.96 21.67
CA ARG A 225 11.40 -12.29 23.07
C ARG A 225 9.93 -12.60 23.32
N SER A 226 9.03 -12.32 22.37
CA SER A 226 7.60 -12.55 22.54
C SER A 226 7.13 -13.71 21.68
N GLU A 227 6.17 -14.47 22.20
CA GLU A 227 5.47 -15.52 21.45
C GLU A 227 4.17 -15.02 20.80
N ASN A 228 3.65 -13.91 21.32
CA ASN A 228 2.41 -13.28 20.89
C ASN A 228 2.69 -12.00 20.11
N PHE A 229 1.68 -11.57 19.33
CA PHE A 229 1.69 -10.29 18.66
C PHE A 229 1.87 -9.15 19.67
N SER A 230 2.70 -8.20 19.29
CA SER A 230 2.88 -6.92 19.98
C SER A 230 1.70 -5.98 19.69
N THR A 231 1.80 -4.74 20.16
CA THR A 231 0.78 -3.73 19.89
C THR A 231 0.58 -3.54 18.38
N PRO A 232 -0.67 -3.54 17.89
CA PRO A 232 -0.96 -3.44 16.47
C PRO A 232 -0.66 -2.04 15.91
N PHE A 233 -0.13 -2.02 14.69
CA PHE A 233 0.02 -0.88 13.83
C PHE A 233 -0.92 -1.10 12.65
N GLU A 234 -2.02 -0.34 12.66
CA GLU A 234 -3.09 -0.51 11.68
C GLU A 234 -2.68 0.04 10.32
N CYS A 235 -3.04 -0.69 9.26
CA CYS A 235 -2.90 -0.20 7.91
C CYS A 235 -3.80 1.03 7.69
N LYS A 236 -3.29 2.04 7.00
CA LYS A 236 -4.16 3.04 6.37
C LYS A 236 -4.81 2.34 5.19
N SER A 237 -6.14 2.19 5.22
CA SER A 237 -6.87 1.50 4.17
C SER A 237 -6.46 2.02 2.79
N GLN A 238 -5.91 1.14 1.93
CA GLN A 238 -5.54 1.45 0.55
C GLN A 238 -6.74 1.79 -0.36
N ARG A 239 -7.96 1.94 0.20
CA ARG A 239 -9.10 2.55 -0.49
C ARG A 239 -8.77 4.01 -0.79
N SER A 240 -8.06 4.20 -1.90
CA SER A 240 -7.86 5.47 -2.58
C SER A 240 -7.15 6.53 -1.75
N PHE A 241 -5.85 6.72 -2.01
CA PHE A 241 -5.21 8.02 -1.85
C PHE A 241 -5.80 9.04 -2.85
N ARG A 242 -7.12 9.21 -2.88
CA ARG A 242 -7.68 10.48 -3.31
C ARG A 242 -7.56 11.33 -2.07
N SER A 243 -6.52 12.16 -2.02
CA SER A 243 -6.47 13.27 -1.06
C SER A 243 -7.78 14.03 -1.25
N GLU A 244 -8.80 13.76 -0.43
CA GLU A 244 -10.09 14.46 -0.52
C GLU A 244 -9.88 15.95 -0.26
N THR A 245 -8.81 16.30 0.45
CA THR A 245 -8.33 17.66 0.65
C THR A 245 -8.05 18.42 -0.64
N ALA A 246 -7.53 17.78 -1.71
CA ALA A 246 -7.19 18.49 -2.95
C ALA A 246 -8.43 18.96 -3.75
N PRO A 247 -9.40 18.09 -4.13
CA PRO A 247 -10.60 18.54 -4.81
C PRO A 247 -11.54 19.34 -3.91
N ILE A 248 -11.56 19.11 -2.58
CA ILE A 248 -12.35 19.94 -1.66
C ILE A 248 -11.75 21.35 -1.58
N ALA A 249 -10.44 21.49 -1.43
CA ALA A 249 -9.79 22.80 -1.39
C ALA A 249 -10.00 23.55 -2.71
N VAL A 250 -9.71 22.92 -3.85
CA VAL A 250 -9.87 23.55 -5.17
C VAL A 250 -11.33 23.89 -5.45
N GLY A 251 -12.27 22.96 -5.19
CA GLY A 251 -13.70 23.19 -5.40
C GLY A 251 -14.26 24.33 -4.54
N SER A 252 -13.85 24.41 -3.27
CA SER A 252 -14.29 25.48 -2.37
C SER A 252 -13.77 26.86 -2.80
N THR A 253 -12.50 26.96 -3.20
CA THR A 253 -11.93 28.23 -3.70
C THR A 253 -12.60 28.69 -4.99
N LEU A 254 -12.90 27.77 -5.90
CA LEU A 254 -13.59 28.07 -7.16
C LEU A 254 -15.02 28.57 -6.91
N ALA A 255 -15.75 27.93 -5.98
CA ALA A 255 -17.12 28.33 -5.64
C ALA A 255 -17.16 29.73 -5.02
N ILE A 256 -16.24 30.05 -4.10
CA ILE A 256 -16.15 31.38 -3.49
C ILE A 256 -15.82 32.45 -4.53
N ALA A 257 -14.85 32.18 -5.43
CA ALA A 257 -14.49 33.11 -6.50
C ALA A 257 -15.66 33.36 -7.47
N ALA A 258 -16.41 32.32 -7.83
CA ALA A 258 -17.58 32.44 -8.69
C ALA A 258 -18.70 33.26 -8.04
N LEU A 259 -19.00 33.03 -6.75
CA LEU A 259 -19.99 33.83 -6.02
C LEU A 259 -19.55 35.29 -5.90
N ALA A 260 -18.29 35.54 -5.55
CA ALA A 260 -17.75 36.89 -5.43
C ALA A 260 -17.84 37.68 -6.75
N THR A 261 -17.53 37.03 -7.88
CA THR A 261 -17.61 37.68 -9.21
C THR A 261 -19.04 37.98 -9.62
N VAL A 262 -19.99 37.05 -9.43
CA VAL A 262 -21.41 37.26 -9.76
C VAL A 262 -22.04 38.32 -8.87
N THR A 263 -21.82 38.27 -7.55
CA THR A 263 -22.33 39.27 -6.61
C THR A 263 -21.71 40.63 -6.88
N GLY A 264 -20.39 40.71 -7.11
CA GLY A 264 -19.70 41.95 -7.44
C GLY A 264 -20.23 42.61 -8.71
N TYR A 265 -20.47 41.82 -9.76
CA TYR A 265 -21.08 42.31 -11.00
C TYR A 265 -22.53 42.79 -10.80
N GLY A 266 -23.33 42.04 -10.03
CA GLY A 266 -24.71 42.41 -9.71
C GLY A 266 -24.80 43.75 -8.96
N VAL A 267 -23.95 43.93 -7.95
CA VAL A 267 -23.86 45.18 -7.18
C VAL A 267 -23.40 46.34 -8.07
N PHE A 268 -22.37 46.14 -8.90
CA PHE A 268 -21.89 47.18 -9.83
C PHE A 268 -23.01 47.63 -10.78
N ARG A 269 -23.75 46.68 -11.36
CA ARG A 269 -24.84 46.95 -12.30
C ARG A 269 -26.00 47.66 -11.61
N TYR A 270 -26.33 47.31 -10.37
CA TYR A 270 -27.36 47.98 -9.57
C TYR A 270 -27.03 49.46 -9.33
N PHE A 271 -25.78 49.79 -9.00
CA PHE A 271 -25.40 51.18 -8.73
C PHE A 271 -25.13 52.03 -9.99
N LYS A 272 -24.65 51.42 -11.08
CA LYS A 272 -24.32 52.15 -12.32
C LYS A 272 -25.49 52.32 -13.26
N VAL A 273 -26.41 51.35 -13.33
CA VAL A 273 -27.62 51.49 -14.12
C VAL A 273 -28.63 52.26 -13.29
N LYS A 274 -28.57 53.58 -13.38
CA LYS A 274 -29.66 54.41 -12.87
C LYS A 274 -30.91 54.06 -13.66
N ASN A 275 -31.97 53.69 -12.95
CA ASN A 275 -33.30 53.59 -13.53
C ASN A 275 -33.57 54.90 -14.31
N VAL A 276 -33.77 54.78 -15.61
CA VAL A 276 -34.27 55.89 -16.42
C VAL A 276 -35.67 56.16 -15.88
N GLN A 277 -35.80 57.19 -15.05
CA GLN A 277 -37.09 57.78 -14.73
C GLN A 277 -37.63 58.30 -16.06
N TYR A 278 -38.54 57.55 -16.68
CA TYR A 278 -39.40 58.15 -17.70
C TYR A 278 -40.25 59.15 -16.93
N ASN A 279 -39.82 60.41 -16.89
CA ASN A 279 -40.72 61.50 -16.58
C ASN A 279 -41.85 61.37 -17.61
N THR A 280 -43.01 60.96 -17.13
CA THR A 280 -44.28 61.08 -17.84
C THR A 280 -44.39 62.54 -18.26
N MET A 281 -44.27 62.81 -19.55
CA MET A 281 -44.62 64.11 -20.10
C MET A 281 -46.13 64.23 -20.01
N GLU A 282 -46.60 64.96 -18.99
CA GLU A 282 -47.92 65.59 -18.96
C GLU A 282 -47.86 66.95 -19.69
#